data_AF-A0A9P6MDK5-F1
#
_entry.id   AF-A0A9P6MDK5-F1
#
_cell.length_a   1.000
_cell.length_b   1.000
_cell.length_c   1.000
_cell.angle_alpha   90.00
_cell.angle_beta   90.00
_cell.angle_gamma   90.00
#
_symmetry.space_group_name_H-M   'P 1'
#
loop_
_entity.id
_entity.type
_entity.pdbx_description
1 polymer ?
#
loop_
_entity_poly.entity_id
_entity_poly.type
_entity_poly.pdbx_seq_one_letter_code
_entity_poly.pdbx_strand_id
1 'polypeptide(L)'
;MTDSGFQRYGITYLKELVTAMYKHQNGNPVVQYSEHDDRKTWKEAFFSDRDGNNLLREVVPLTRNGDQYRFIHKSLLEYGLSLAIFGPGQRNEDTEAMPSESRRGSTSSVLSFESLSSTEDTTTTGDQSLLDSPLGKRNLVGERSILQFLTERAQQEPVFKDQLHSMIERSKSDKAARTAAANAITILVRAGAQFINADLRNIKIPGADLSFGMFDSAQLEGADLRK
;
A
#
# COMPACT_ATOMS: atom_id res chain seq x y z
N MET A 1 -21.85 17.58 -7.79
CA MET A 1 -20.76 16.93 -7.06
C MET A 1 -20.44 15.65 -7.80
N THR A 2 -19.27 15.55 -8.42
CA THR A 2 -18.90 14.36 -9.21
C THR A 2 -18.59 13.21 -8.27
N ASP A 3 -19.17 12.05 -8.55
CA ASP A 3 -19.08 10.80 -7.78
C ASP A 3 -17.62 10.37 -7.47
N SER A 4 -16.69 10.78 -8.32
CA SER A 4 -15.24 10.58 -8.18
C SER A 4 -14.64 11.19 -6.91
N GLY A 5 -15.19 12.29 -6.37
CA GLY A 5 -14.69 12.89 -5.14
C GLY A 5 -14.95 11.99 -3.93
N PHE A 6 -16.16 11.44 -3.83
CA PHE A 6 -16.60 10.64 -2.68
C PHE A 6 -15.79 9.34 -2.53
N GLN A 7 -15.54 8.65 -3.65
CA GLN A 7 -14.72 7.43 -3.67
C GLN A 7 -13.30 7.69 -3.18
N ARG A 8 -12.70 8.82 -3.59
CA ARG A 8 -11.35 9.20 -3.17
C ARG A 8 -11.27 9.52 -1.68
N TYR A 9 -12.25 10.23 -1.14
CA TYR A 9 -12.33 10.49 0.30
C TYR A 9 -12.53 9.20 1.10
N GLY A 10 -13.37 8.27 0.63
CA GLY A 10 -13.55 6.96 1.27
C GLY A 10 -12.28 6.12 1.30
N ILE A 11 -11.54 6.06 0.19
CA ILE A 11 -10.25 5.34 0.11
C ILE A 11 -9.20 6.00 1.00
N THR A 12 -9.13 7.33 1.02
CA THR A 12 -8.17 8.08 1.86
C THR A 12 -8.46 7.84 3.33
N TYR A 13 -9.73 7.96 3.73
CA TYR A 13 -10.19 7.67 5.09
C TYR A 13 -9.85 6.23 5.51
N LEU A 14 -10.10 5.24 4.64
CA LEU A 14 -9.74 3.84 4.91
C LEU A 14 -8.23 3.69 5.15
N LYS A 15 -7.39 4.28 4.29
CA LYS A 15 -5.92 4.21 4.42
C LYS A 15 -5.44 4.82 5.74
N GLU A 16 -5.97 5.98 6.11
CA GLU A 16 -5.62 6.66 7.35
C GLU A 16 -6.08 5.87 8.58
N LEU A 17 -7.32 5.38 8.58
CA LEU A 17 -7.88 4.57 9.65
C LEU A 17 -7.04 3.30 9.88
N VAL A 18 -6.75 2.57 8.80
CA VAL A 18 -5.97 1.33 8.89
C VAL A 18 -4.55 1.62 9.37
N THR A 19 -3.93 2.69 8.88
CA THR A 19 -2.59 3.11 9.32
C THR A 19 -2.58 3.42 10.82
N ALA A 20 -3.61 4.12 11.32
CA ALA A 20 -3.76 4.40 12.75
C ALA A 20 -3.98 3.12 13.57
N MET A 21 -4.82 2.19 13.10
CA MET A 21 -5.07 0.90 13.76
C MET A 21 -3.80 0.04 13.84
N TYR A 22 -2.99 -0.01 12.79
CA TYR A 22 -1.72 -0.73 12.81
C TYR A 22 -0.67 -0.06 13.68
N LYS A 23 -0.69 1.28 13.81
CA LYS A 23 0.22 2.03 14.67
C LYS A 23 -0.12 1.87 16.16
N HIS A 24 -1.40 1.91 16.52
CA HIS A 24 -1.84 1.95 17.91
C HIS A 24 -2.34 0.60 18.47
N GLN A 25 -2.80 -0.31 17.61
CA GLN A 25 -3.41 -1.58 18.03
C GLN A 25 -2.79 -2.82 17.36
N ASN A 26 -1.63 -2.65 16.70
CA ASN A 26 -0.90 -3.74 16.05
C ASN A 26 -1.75 -4.56 15.07
N GLY A 27 -2.73 -3.94 14.40
CA GLY A 27 -3.58 -4.61 13.40
C GLY A 27 -4.77 -5.39 13.98
N ASN A 28 -5.20 -5.09 15.21
CA ASN A 28 -6.46 -5.64 15.75
C ASN A 28 -7.65 -5.09 14.95
N PRO A 29 -8.53 -5.93 14.36
CA PRO A 29 -9.68 -5.47 13.56
C PRO A 29 -10.83 -4.86 14.38
N VAL A 30 -10.74 -4.87 15.72
CA VAL A 30 -11.78 -4.36 16.61
C VAL A 30 -11.29 -3.10 17.32
N VAL A 31 -12.03 -2.00 17.15
CA VAL A 31 -11.82 -0.73 17.84
C VAL A 31 -13.00 -0.48 18.77
N GLN A 32 -12.73 -0.41 20.07
CA GLN A 32 -13.71 0.12 21.03
C GLN A 32 -13.57 1.63 21.10
N TYR A 33 -14.68 2.35 20.94
CA TYR A 33 -14.76 3.79 21.00
C TYR A 33 -15.94 4.25 21.86
N SER A 34 -15.64 5.03 22.89
CA SER A 34 -16.66 5.71 23.71
C SER A 34 -16.34 7.20 23.77
N GLU A 35 -17.32 8.06 23.45
CA GLU A 35 -17.09 9.51 23.30
C GLU A 35 -16.55 10.18 24.58
N HIS A 36 -16.88 9.63 25.75
CA HIS A 36 -16.42 10.15 27.03
C HIS A 36 -14.96 9.79 27.33
N ASP A 37 -14.57 8.54 27.05
CA ASP A 37 -13.28 7.98 27.45
C ASP A 37 -12.19 8.21 26.40
N ASP A 38 -12.56 8.24 25.13
CA ASP A 38 -11.63 8.34 24.00
C ASP A 38 -11.45 9.78 23.49
N ARG A 39 -11.87 10.77 24.27
CA ARG A 39 -11.72 12.19 23.94
C ARG A 39 -10.23 12.57 23.86
N LYS A 40 -9.83 13.22 22.76
CA LYS A 40 -8.47 13.55 22.34
C LYS A 40 -7.58 12.36 21.96
N THR A 41 -8.15 11.18 21.76
CA THR A 41 -7.40 10.04 21.20
C THR A 41 -7.46 10.05 19.68
N TRP A 42 -6.58 9.28 19.03
CA TRP A 42 -6.64 9.09 17.57
C TRP A 42 -8.00 8.54 17.11
N LYS A 43 -8.75 7.85 17.97
CA LYS A 43 -10.07 7.31 17.65
C LYS A 43 -11.11 8.39 17.45
N GLU A 44 -11.01 9.52 18.17
CA GLU A 44 -11.96 10.63 18.02
C GLU A 44 -11.95 11.17 16.58
N ALA A 45 -10.78 11.24 15.94
CA ALA A 45 -10.65 11.70 14.55
C ALA A 45 -11.41 10.83 13.55
N PHE A 46 -11.64 9.55 13.85
CA PHE A 46 -12.32 8.62 12.93
C PHE A 46 -13.76 8.28 13.36
N PHE A 47 -13.99 8.13 14.67
CA PHE A 47 -15.24 7.62 15.21
C PHE A 47 -16.12 8.67 15.88
N SER A 48 -15.68 9.94 15.97
CA SER A 48 -16.56 11.01 16.44
C SER A 48 -17.64 11.36 15.40
N ASP A 49 -18.76 11.90 15.89
CA ASP A 49 -19.89 12.36 15.08
C ASP A 49 -19.73 13.82 14.61
N ARG A 50 -18.63 14.50 15.01
CA ARG A 50 -18.49 15.96 14.89
C ARG A 50 -18.03 16.43 13.50
N ASP A 51 -17.28 15.61 12.79
CA ASP A 51 -16.52 16.05 11.61
C ASP A 51 -17.14 15.61 10.27
N GLY A 52 -18.40 15.12 10.27
CA GLY A 52 -19.05 14.61 9.06
C GLY A 52 -18.50 13.25 8.59
N ASN A 53 -17.65 12.61 9.39
CA ASN A 53 -17.07 11.30 9.12
C ASN A 53 -18.09 10.14 9.13
N ASN A 54 -19.35 10.39 9.53
CA ASN A 54 -20.42 9.39 9.45
C ASN A 54 -20.55 8.80 8.06
N LEU A 55 -20.58 9.66 7.05
CA LEU A 55 -20.77 9.22 5.68
C LEU A 55 -19.56 8.41 5.17
N LEU A 56 -18.35 8.80 5.57
CA LEU A 56 -17.13 8.05 5.24
C LEU A 56 -17.07 6.71 5.96
N ARG A 57 -17.59 6.63 7.20
CA ARG A 57 -17.70 5.38 7.96
C ARG A 57 -18.64 4.37 7.31
N GLU A 58 -19.71 4.83 6.66
CA GLU A 58 -20.66 3.96 5.95
C GLU A 58 -20.03 3.29 4.72
N VAL A 59 -18.98 3.89 4.13
CA VAL A 59 -18.27 3.33 2.97
C VAL A 59 -17.26 2.26 3.38
N VAL A 60 -16.80 2.29 4.63
CA VAL A 60 -15.83 1.31 5.13
C VAL A 60 -16.58 0.05 5.59
N PRO A 61 -16.08 -1.17 5.30
CA PRO A 61 -16.69 -2.42 5.73
C PRO A 61 -16.53 -2.67 7.24
N LEU A 62 -17.11 -1.78 8.04
CA LEU A 62 -17.16 -1.82 9.49
C LEU A 62 -18.57 -2.21 9.94
N THR A 63 -18.62 -3.08 10.93
CA THR A 63 -19.82 -3.39 11.70
C THR A 63 -19.74 -2.64 13.01
N ARG A 64 -20.85 -2.00 13.41
CA ARG A 64 -20.98 -1.33 14.70
C ARG A 64 -21.86 -2.17 15.63
N ASN A 65 -21.34 -2.50 16.80
CA ASN A 65 -22.09 -3.10 17.89
C ASN A 65 -21.94 -2.24 19.15
N GLY A 66 -22.88 -1.32 19.36
CA GLY A 66 -22.77 -0.30 20.41
C GLY A 66 -21.54 0.58 20.22
N ASP A 67 -20.60 0.46 21.17
CA ASP A 67 -19.34 1.20 21.22
C ASP A 67 -18.17 0.45 20.54
N GLN A 68 -18.43 -0.73 19.96
CA GLN A 68 -17.41 -1.50 19.24
C GLN A 68 -17.59 -1.38 17.73
N TYR A 69 -16.51 -1.01 17.05
CA TYR A 69 -16.39 -0.99 15.61
C TYR A 69 -15.46 -2.11 15.17
N ARG A 70 -15.93 -2.98 14.29
CA ARG A 70 -15.17 -4.15 13.85
C ARG A 70 -15.22 -4.30 12.34
N PHE A 71 -14.06 -4.48 11.72
CA PHE A 71 -14.01 -4.88 10.30
C PHE A 71 -14.70 -6.22 10.12
N ILE A 72 -15.52 -6.35 9.07
CA ILE A 72 -16.25 -7.59 8.74
C ILE A 72 -15.30 -8.80 8.73
N HIS A 73 -14.07 -8.60 8.24
CA HIS A 73 -13.02 -9.60 8.27
C HIS A 73 -11.62 -8.97 8.39
N LYS A 74 -10.67 -9.69 9.00
CA LYS A 74 -9.27 -9.23 9.14
C LYS A 74 -8.60 -8.93 7.80
N SER A 75 -8.94 -9.70 6.75
CA SER A 75 -8.40 -9.49 5.41
C SER A 75 -8.74 -8.12 4.83
N LEU A 76 -9.85 -7.49 5.22
CA LEU A 76 -10.23 -6.16 4.73
C LEU A 76 -9.38 -5.06 5.38
N LEU A 77 -9.01 -5.25 6.65
CA LEU A 77 -8.03 -4.40 7.33
C LEU A 77 -6.64 -4.57 6.69
N GLU A 78 -6.22 -5.82 6.46
CA GLU A 78 -4.94 -6.15 5.80
C GLU A 78 -4.90 -5.60 4.36
N TYR A 79 -6.00 -5.69 3.61
CA TYR A 79 -6.12 -5.10 2.29
C TYR A 79 -6.05 -3.57 2.33
N GLY A 80 -6.75 -2.92 3.27
CA GLY A 80 -6.64 -1.48 3.48
C GLY A 80 -5.19 -1.02 3.74
N LEU A 81 -4.39 -1.85 4.44
CA LEU A 81 -2.99 -1.56 4.67
C LEU A 81 -2.18 -1.72 3.38
N SER A 82 -2.46 -2.75 2.57
CA SER A 82 -1.83 -2.92 1.26
C SER A 82 -2.10 -1.70 0.34
N LEU A 83 -3.30 -1.11 0.41
CA LEU A 83 -3.63 0.12 -0.31
C LEU A 83 -2.90 1.36 0.24
N ALA A 84 -2.65 1.41 1.55
CA ALA A 84 -1.87 2.49 2.15
C ALA A 84 -0.39 2.41 1.75
N ILE A 85 0.13 1.19 1.56
CA ILE A 85 1.47 0.94 1.04
C ILE A 85 1.55 1.33 -0.44
N PHE A 86 0.60 0.88 -1.25
CA PHE A 86 0.50 1.22 -2.66
C PHE A 86 -0.96 1.36 -3.08
N GLY A 87 -1.38 2.61 -3.31
CA GLY A 87 -2.75 2.92 -3.72
C GLY A 87 -2.86 3.19 -5.21
N PRO A 88 -3.92 2.71 -5.90
CA PRO A 88 -4.21 3.17 -7.25
C PRO A 88 -4.48 4.68 -7.19
N GLY A 89 -3.73 5.48 -7.95
CA GLY A 89 -3.97 6.92 -8.07
C GLY A 89 -2.93 7.87 -7.47
N GLN A 90 -1.70 7.45 -7.19
CA GLN A 90 -0.56 8.38 -7.09
C GLN A 90 -0.16 8.85 -8.52
N ARG A 91 -1.11 9.48 -9.23
CA ARG A 91 -0.86 10.25 -10.45
C ARG A 91 -0.97 11.71 -10.01
N ASN A 92 0.14 12.45 -10.10
CA ASN A 92 0.21 13.87 -9.72
C ASN A 92 -0.98 14.63 -10.30
N GLU A 93 -1.76 15.29 -9.44
CA GLU A 93 -2.92 16.10 -9.82
C GLU A 93 -2.56 17.58 -10.08
N ASP A 94 -1.30 17.87 -10.37
CA ASP A 94 -0.86 19.24 -10.65
C ASP A 94 -0.67 19.47 -12.15
N THR A 95 -1.76 19.35 -12.93
CA THR A 95 -1.85 20.05 -14.22
C THR A 95 -3.28 20.53 -14.42
N GLU A 96 -3.47 21.83 -14.24
CA GLU A 96 -4.75 22.52 -14.43
C GLU A 96 -5.33 22.37 -15.85
N ALA A 97 -6.65 22.50 -15.89
CA ALA A 97 -7.59 22.28 -16.98
C ALA A 97 -7.35 23.11 -18.25
N MET A 98 -7.85 22.60 -19.39
CA MET A 98 -8.82 23.31 -20.24
C MET A 98 -9.60 22.33 -21.15
N PRO A 99 -10.82 22.70 -21.63
CA PRO A 99 -11.90 21.78 -21.97
C PRO A 99 -12.05 21.55 -23.47
N SER A 100 -12.62 20.40 -23.84
CA SER A 100 -13.28 20.26 -25.13
C SER A 100 -14.60 19.50 -25.00
N GLU A 101 -15.65 20.15 -25.47
CA GLU A 101 -17.05 19.77 -25.37
C GLU A 101 -17.44 18.54 -26.20
N SER A 102 -18.58 17.98 -25.79
CA SER A 102 -19.60 17.30 -26.61
C SER A 102 -19.34 15.88 -27.14
N ARG A 103 -20.02 14.91 -26.52
CA ARG A 103 -21.19 14.24 -27.15
C ARG A 103 -21.96 13.31 -26.20
N ARG A 104 -23.14 13.79 -25.81
CA ARG A 104 -24.45 13.10 -25.73
C ARG A 104 -24.45 11.56 -25.96
N GLY A 105 -24.87 10.79 -24.95
CA GLY A 105 -25.47 9.47 -25.15
C GLY A 105 -25.21 8.42 -24.07
N SER A 106 -26.19 8.26 -23.18
CA SER A 106 -26.66 7.00 -22.59
C SER A 106 -25.77 6.13 -21.68
N THR A 107 -26.33 5.98 -20.48
CA THR A 107 -26.22 4.95 -19.45
C THR A 107 -25.86 3.54 -19.93
N SER A 108 -24.72 3.02 -19.47
CA SER A 108 -24.58 1.62 -19.04
C SER A 108 -23.30 1.51 -18.22
N SER A 109 -23.47 1.12 -16.96
CA SER A 109 -22.41 0.78 -16.01
C SER A 109 -21.64 -0.43 -16.49
N VAL A 110 -20.42 -0.19 -17.00
CA VAL A 110 -19.38 -1.21 -17.13
C VAL A 110 -18.12 -0.62 -16.52
N LEU A 111 -17.63 -1.27 -15.48
CA LEU A 111 -16.34 -1.03 -14.85
C LEU A 111 -15.23 -1.31 -15.87
N SER A 112 -14.91 -0.32 -16.69
CA SER A 112 -13.79 -0.38 -17.63
C SER A 112 -12.54 0.19 -16.98
N PHE A 113 -11.71 -0.72 -16.48
CA PHE A 113 -10.28 -0.49 -16.24
C PHE A 113 -9.60 -0.42 -17.61
N GLU A 114 -9.52 0.76 -18.21
CA GLU A 114 -8.74 0.95 -19.44
C GLU A 114 -7.38 1.58 -19.14
N SER A 115 -6.40 0.70 -19.25
CA SER A 115 -4.99 0.95 -19.57
C SER A 115 -4.84 1.82 -20.81
N LEU A 116 -4.13 2.95 -20.71
CA LEU A 116 -3.39 3.50 -21.84
C LEU A 116 -2.03 4.05 -21.41
N SER A 117 -1.01 3.44 -22.00
CA SER A 117 0.41 3.78 -22.00
C SER A 117 0.68 5.19 -22.51
N SER A 118 1.60 5.89 -21.86
CA SER A 118 2.55 6.78 -22.54
C SER A 118 3.80 6.92 -21.67
N THR A 119 4.92 6.58 -22.29
CA THR A 119 6.30 6.74 -21.85
C THR A 119 6.59 8.18 -21.45
N GLU A 120 7.29 8.39 -20.34
CA GLU A 120 8.52 9.19 -20.25
C GLU A 120 9.05 9.31 -18.81
N ASP A 121 10.38 9.25 -18.71
CA ASP A 121 11.24 9.33 -17.52
C ASP A 121 10.91 10.50 -16.58
N THR A 122 10.90 10.25 -15.26
CA THR A 122 11.56 11.10 -14.24
C THR A 122 11.62 10.33 -12.92
N THR A 123 12.76 9.72 -12.65
CA THR A 123 13.18 9.19 -11.35
C THR A 123 13.41 10.36 -10.38
N THR A 124 13.01 10.22 -9.10
CA THR A 124 13.71 10.72 -7.88
C THR A 124 12.78 10.97 -6.67
N THR A 125 11.46 11.20 -6.81
CA THR A 125 10.61 11.58 -5.64
C THR A 125 9.81 10.42 -5.00
N GLY A 126 9.51 9.35 -5.74
CA GLY A 126 8.66 8.24 -5.25
C GLY A 126 9.29 7.37 -4.16
N ASP A 127 10.63 7.29 -4.11
CA ASP A 127 11.34 6.29 -3.33
C ASP A 127 11.50 6.62 -1.83
N GLN A 128 11.46 7.91 -1.45
CA GLN A 128 11.45 8.27 -0.02
C GLN A 128 10.10 8.04 0.63
N SER A 129 9.01 8.29 -0.11
CA SER A 129 7.63 8.09 0.35
C SER A 129 7.39 6.65 0.81
N LEU A 130 7.93 5.67 0.08
CA LEU A 130 7.75 4.26 0.40
C LEU A 130 8.63 3.73 1.55
N LEU A 131 9.73 4.42 1.90
CA LEU A 131 10.47 4.13 3.13
C LEU A 131 9.74 4.64 4.37
N ASP A 132 9.01 5.74 4.22
CA ASP A 132 8.09 6.23 5.24
C ASP A 132 6.79 5.43 5.33
N SER A 133 6.45 4.72 4.26
CA SER A 133 5.34 3.76 4.23
C SER A 133 5.56 2.56 5.17
N PRO A 134 4.48 1.82 5.50
CA PRO A 134 4.57 0.63 6.35
C PRO A 134 5.57 -0.44 5.86
N LEU A 135 5.90 -0.41 4.57
CA LEU A 135 6.87 -1.28 3.92
C LEU A 135 8.29 -1.12 4.50
N GLY A 136 8.71 0.09 4.89
CA GLY A 136 10.02 0.31 5.53
C GLY A 136 10.03 0.16 7.06
N LYS A 137 8.89 0.39 7.71
CA LYS A 137 8.79 0.45 9.18
C LYS A 137 8.46 -0.90 9.83
N ARG A 138 7.93 -1.86 9.07
CA ARG A 138 7.49 -3.17 9.59
C ARG A 138 8.07 -4.32 8.79
N ASN A 139 8.29 -5.45 9.46
CA ASN A 139 8.60 -6.70 8.78
C ASN A 139 7.28 -7.35 8.33
N LEU A 140 7.01 -7.34 7.03
CA LEU A 140 5.79 -7.89 6.44
C LEU A 140 5.93 -9.37 6.09
N VAL A 141 7.12 -9.97 6.23
CA VAL A 141 7.41 -11.37 5.86
C VAL A 141 6.48 -12.36 6.59
N GLY A 142 6.03 -12.03 7.81
CA GLY A 142 5.06 -12.83 8.57
C GLY A 142 3.59 -12.61 8.22
N GLU A 143 3.25 -11.52 7.51
CA GLU A 143 1.88 -11.08 7.24
C GLU A 143 1.40 -11.58 5.87
N ARG A 144 1.11 -12.88 5.81
CA ARG A 144 0.83 -13.61 4.54
C ARG A 144 -0.23 -12.95 3.65
N SER A 145 -1.34 -12.48 4.20
CA SER A 145 -2.40 -11.86 3.41
C SER A 145 -1.93 -10.54 2.77
N ILE A 146 -1.18 -9.73 3.52
CA ILE A 146 -0.68 -8.44 3.05
C ILE A 146 0.34 -8.66 1.93
N LEU A 147 1.25 -9.62 2.12
CA LEU A 147 2.17 -10.03 1.07
C LEU A 147 1.44 -10.53 -0.17
N GLN A 148 0.39 -11.34 0.00
CA GLN A 148 -0.39 -11.86 -1.13
C GLN A 148 -1.02 -10.71 -1.94
N PHE A 149 -1.67 -9.76 -1.27
CA PHE A 149 -2.24 -8.59 -1.94
C PHE A 149 -1.16 -7.76 -2.65
N LEU A 150 -0.02 -7.51 -2.01
CA LEU A 150 1.08 -6.76 -2.63
C LEU A 150 1.72 -7.53 -3.79
N THR A 151 1.77 -8.87 -3.72
CA THR A 151 2.28 -9.74 -4.77
C THR A 151 1.41 -9.65 -6.02
N GLU A 152 0.09 -9.79 -5.85
CA GLU A 152 -0.88 -9.64 -6.93
C GLU A 152 -0.79 -8.25 -7.57
N ARG A 153 -0.58 -7.19 -6.76
CA ARG A 153 -0.35 -5.84 -7.26
C ARG A 153 0.95 -5.70 -8.05
N ALA A 154 2.04 -6.29 -7.59
CA ALA A 154 3.32 -6.26 -8.30
C ALA A 154 3.28 -7.00 -9.64
N GLN A 155 2.35 -7.96 -9.81
CA GLN A 155 2.11 -8.61 -11.10
C GLN A 155 1.31 -7.73 -12.08
N GLN A 156 0.39 -6.91 -11.56
CA GLN A 156 -0.50 -6.07 -12.36
C GLN A 156 0.12 -4.71 -12.71
N GLU A 157 0.92 -4.14 -11.82
CA GLU A 157 1.40 -2.76 -11.90
C GLU A 157 2.93 -2.71 -12.07
N PRO A 158 3.45 -2.45 -13.29
CA PRO A 158 4.89 -2.46 -13.55
C PRO A 158 5.62 -1.35 -12.77
N VAL A 159 4.98 -0.19 -12.59
CA VAL A 159 5.56 0.93 -11.81
C VAL A 159 5.84 0.51 -10.37
N PHE A 160 4.93 -0.26 -9.77
CA PHE A 160 5.13 -0.77 -8.41
C PHE A 160 6.30 -1.76 -8.37
N LYS A 161 6.40 -2.62 -9.38
CA LYS A 161 7.52 -3.56 -9.52
C LYS A 161 8.86 -2.82 -9.59
N ASP A 162 8.95 -1.76 -10.39
CA ASP A 162 10.17 -0.96 -10.52
C ASP A 162 10.54 -0.26 -9.20
N GLN A 163 9.56 0.28 -8.48
CA GLN A 163 9.75 0.84 -7.14
C GLN A 163 10.32 -0.19 -6.16
N LEU A 164 9.84 -1.43 -6.20
CA LEU A 164 10.38 -2.52 -5.37
C LEU A 164 11.83 -2.86 -5.75
N HIS A 165 12.19 -2.84 -7.04
CA HIS A 165 13.57 -3.01 -7.49
C HIS A 165 14.48 -1.87 -6.99
N SER A 166 14.03 -0.61 -7.09
CA SER A 166 14.75 0.55 -6.57
C SER A 166 15.03 0.45 -5.06
N MET A 167 14.09 -0.10 -4.29
CA MET A 167 14.30 -0.35 -2.85
C MET A 167 15.41 -1.36 -2.56
N ILE A 168 15.48 -2.44 -3.36
CA ILE A 168 16.54 -3.45 -3.21
C ILE A 168 17.90 -2.81 -3.49
N GLU A 169 18.01 -2.03 -4.56
CA GLU A 169 19.23 -1.32 -4.90
C GLU A 169 19.65 -0.32 -3.81
N ARG A 170 18.69 0.42 -3.25
CA ARG A 170 18.95 1.35 -2.15
C ARG A 170 19.49 0.67 -0.89
N SER A 171 19.19 -0.60 -0.66
CA SER A 171 19.73 -1.36 0.48
C SER A 171 21.25 -1.51 0.46
N LYS A 172 21.88 -1.37 -0.73
CA LYS A 172 23.34 -1.45 -0.88
C LYS A 172 24.01 -0.34 -0.04
N SER A 173 23.50 0.89 -0.13
CA SER A 173 24.04 2.06 0.57
C SER A 173 23.35 2.33 1.92
N ASP A 174 22.03 2.20 1.99
CA ASP A 174 21.24 2.66 3.12
C ASP A 174 20.88 1.54 4.12
N LYS A 175 21.18 1.79 5.40
CA LYS A 175 20.85 0.87 6.48
C LYS A 175 19.36 0.90 6.85
N ALA A 176 18.67 2.02 6.63
CA ALA A 176 17.23 2.15 6.90
C ALA A 176 16.39 1.40 5.85
N ALA A 177 16.90 1.26 4.62
CA ALA A 177 16.24 0.56 3.54
C ALA A 177 16.27 -0.97 3.67
N ARG A 178 16.96 -1.55 4.65
CA ARG A 178 17.11 -3.02 4.79
C ARG A 178 15.79 -3.75 4.95
N THR A 179 14.92 -3.25 5.82
CA THR A 179 13.60 -3.87 6.07
C THR A 179 12.69 -3.70 4.86
N ALA A 180 12.72 -2.52 4.23
CA ALA A 180 11.98 -2.27 3.00
C ALA A 180 12.44 -3.21 1.87
N ALA A 181 13.74 -3.36 1.69
CA ALA A 181 14.33 -4.23 0.68
C ALA A 181 14.04 -5.71 0.94
N ALA A 182 14.07 -6.16 2.20
CA ALA A 182 13.70 -7.53 2.57
C ALA A 182 12.23 -7.83 2.23
N ASN A 183 11.32 -6.90 2.53
CA ASN A 183 9.92 -7.00 2.12
C ASN A 183 9.79 -6.96 0.59
N ALA A 184 10.50 -6.05 -0.08
CA ALA A 184 10.42 -5.85 -1.52
C ALA A 184 10.87 -7.09 -2.31
N ILE A 185 12.03 -7.66 -1.97
CA ILE A 185 12.51 -8.87 -2.65
C ILE A 185 11.59 -10.07 -2.37
N THR A 186 11.02 -10.17 -1.18
CA THR A 186 10.04 -11.21 -0.84
C THR A 186 8.78 -11.09 -1.72
N ILE A 187 8.26 -9.87 -1.91
CA ILE A 187 7.10 -9.61 -2.78
C ILE A 187 7.45 -9.93 -4.24
N LEU A 188 8.61 -9.47 -4.72
CA LEU A 188 9.03 -9.70 -6.10
C LEU A 188 9.22 -11.19 -6.43
N VAL A 189 9.89 -11.94 -5.54
CA VAL A 189 10.08 -13.38 -5.69
C VAL A 189 8.73 -14.10 -5.77
N ARG A 190 7.80 -13.77 -4.86
CA ARG A 190 6.45 -14.35 -4.87
C ARG A 190 5.63 -13.94 -6.08
N ALA A 191 5.89 -12.76 -6.65
CA ALA A 191 5.25 -12.28 -7.87
C ALA A 191 5.76 -13.02 -9.12
N GLY A 192 6.79 -13.86 -8.98
CA GLY A 192 7.43 -14.57 -10.09
C GLY A 192 8.50 -13.74 -10.79
N ALA A 193 8.98 -12.65 -10.17
CA ALA A 193 10.13 -11.92 -10.70
C ALA A 193 11.38 -12.79 -10.65
N GLN A 194 12.10 -12.81 -11.77
CA GLN A 194 13.34 -13.56 -11.92
C GLN A 194 14.52 -12.62 -11.69
N PHE A 195 15.54 -13.11 -11.00
CA PHE A 195 16.79 -12.41 -10.71
C PHE A 195 17.97 -13.11 -11.40
N ILE A 196 17.72 -13.70 -12.57
CA ILE A 196 18.73 -14.42 -13.35
C ILE A 196 19.77 -13.41 -13.88
N ASN A 197 21.06 -13.70 -13.70
CA ASN A 197 22.17 -12.80 -14.02
C ASN A 197 22.09 -11.41 -13.34
N ALA A 198 21.29 -11.27 -12.27
CA ALA A 198 21.14 -9.98 -11.58
C ALA A 198 22.38 -9.63 -10.75
N ASP A 199 22.79 -8.36 -10.78
CA ASP A 199 23.83 -7.83 -9.91
C ASP A 199 23.24 -7.44 -8.54
N LEU A 200 23.25 -8.41 -7.63
CA LEU A 200 22.76 -8.27 -6.26
C LEU A 200 23.92 -8.13 -5.26
N ARG A 201 25.09 -7.63 -5.70
CA ARG A 201 26.24 -7.46 -4.80
C ARG A 201 25.95 -6.43 -3.72
N ASN A 202 26.41 -6.71 -2.50
CA ASN A 202 26.26 -5.85 -1.32
C ASN A 202 24.82 -5.49 -0.91
N ILE A 203 23.79 -6.17 -1.44
CA ILE A 203 22.41 -5.94 -0.99
C ILE A 203 22.26 -6.33 0.47
N LYS A 204 21.38 -5.64 1.20
CA LYS A 204 21.16 -5.90 2.63
C LYS A 204 19.69 -6.22 2.86
N ILE A 205 19.37 -7.51 2.87
CA ILE A 205 17.99 -8.02 2.95
C ILE A 205 17.83 -9.07 4.07
N PRO A 206 18.20 -8.74 5.32
CA PRO A 206 18.06 -9.68 6.42
C PRO A 206 16.58 -10.04 6.64
N GLY A 207 16.30 -11.32 6.86
CA GLY A 207 14.97 -11.86 7.13
C GLY A 207 14.07 -12.01 5.89
N ALA A 208 14.59 -11.74 4.68
CA ALA A 208 13.83 -11.91 3.44
C ALA A 208 13.46 -13.38 3.18
N ASP A 209 12.25 -13.61 2.67
CA ASP A 209 11.82 -14.92 2.19
C ASP A 209 12.08 -15.04 0.68
N LEU A 210 13.19 -15.69 0.35
CA LEU A 210 13.62 -15.96 -1.03
C LEU A 210 13.10 -17.30 -1.56
N SER A 211 12.23 -17.99 -0.80
CA SER A 211 11.62 -19.23 -1.25
C SER A 211 10.87 -18.97 -2.56
N PHE A 212 11.01 -19.87 -3.55
CA PHE A 212 10.42 -19.75 -4.90
C PHE A 212 11.13 -18.77 -5.88
N GLY A 213 12.22 -18.12 -5.48
CA GLY A 213 12.93 -17.20 -6.36
C GLY A 213 13.89 -17.90 -7.33
N MET A 214 13.98 -17.39 -8.55
CA MET A 214 14.96 -17.81 -9.55
C MET A 214 16.17 -16.87 -9.52
N PHE A 215 17.31 -17.37 -9.05
CA PHE A 215 18.56 -16.62 -8.86
C PHE A 215 19.74 -17.19 -9.67
N ASP A 216 19.45 -17.87 -10.78
CA ASP A 216 20.50 -18.49 -11.60
C ASP A 216 21.52 -17.44 -12.06
N SER A 217 22.80 -17.70 -11.79
CA SER A 217 23.91 -16.77 -12.09
C SER A 217 23.78 -15.37 -11.45
N ALA A 218 22.96 -15.20 -10.41
CA ALA A 218 22.88 -13.93 -9.68
C ALA A 218 24.15 -13.69 -8.86
N GLN A 219 24.67 -12.46 -8.89
CA GLN A 219 25.86 -12.08 -8.13
C GLN A 219 25.46 -11.62 -6.72
N LEU A 220 25.73 -12.45 -5.70
CA LEU A 220 25.36 -12.17 -4.29
C LEU A 220 26.59 -11.85 -3.40
N GLU A 221 27.70 -11.45 -3.99
CA GLU A 221 28.93 -11.13 -3.26
C GLU A 221 28.69 -9.97 -2.27
N GLY A 222 29.07 -10.17 -1.01
CA GLY A 222 28.88 -9.16 0.04
C GLY A 222 27.42 -8.93 0.49
N ALA A 223 26.46 -9.74 0.01
CA ALA A 223 25.07 -9.62 0.41
C ALA A 223 24.84 -10.05 1.88
N ASP A 224 23.98 -9.31 2.60
CA ASP A 224 23.51 -9.68 3.95
C ASP A 224 22.16 -10.40 3.85
N LEU A 225 22.21 -11.74 3.95
CA LEU A 225 21.06 -12.67 3.79
C LEU A 225 20.69 -13.40 5.10
N ARG A 226 21.09 -12.88 6.27
CA ARG A 226 20.84 -13.54 7.56
C ARG A 226 19.33 -13.65 7.83
N LYS A 227 18.90 -14.75 8.44
CA LYS A 227 17.51 -14.97 8.90
C LYS A 227 17.28 -14.38 10.29
#